data_AF-A0A076MMU2-F1
#
_entry.id   AF-A0A076MMU2-F1
#
_cell.length_a   1.000
_cell.length_b   1.000
_cell.length_c   1.000
_cell.angle_alpha   90.00
_cell.angle_beta   90.00
_cell.angle_gamma   90.00
#
_symmetry.space_group_name_H-M   'P 1'
#
loop_
_entity.id
_entity.type
_entity.pdbx_description
1 polymer ?
#
loop_
_entity_poly.entity_id
_entity_poly.type
_entity_poly.pdbx_seq_one_letter_code
_entity_poly.pdbx_strand_id
1 'polypeptide(L)'
;MTTDARRLSAPELERQRRRAVAAVTAGLSQGRVPTMFGVSRKTAGVWVRAYQATGEQAFPPQRRGRRMGECLALSGEQQDRIVAVVAAGLPDAAGLPHLLWTRRAVTELVEREFGIRISPATADRYLTRWGLTGPREYVGDGLVVRWTAPRGLHALVAVTNRGLVFFRAGRLPFDVAQLVDFRNRLRMQLAREVTAVVTEWPAAQQQLLERWCSADRNVIAGLSLG
;
A
#
# COMPACT_ATOMS: atom_id res chain seq x y z
N MET A 1 8.53 -25.78 32.41
CA MET A 1 9.06 -25.01 31.25
C MET A 1 7.89 -24.70 30.32
N THR A 2 7.49 -23.44 30.26
CA THR A 2 6.29 -22.95 29.56
C THR A 2 6.69 -22.50 28.14
N THR A 3 6.25 -23.22 27.12
CA THR A 3 6.50 -22.83 25.72
C THR A 3 5.64 -21.62 25.36
N ASP A 4 6.29 -20.49 25.05
CA ASP A 4 5.64 -19.23 24.68
C ASP A 4 4.84 -19.41 23.37
N ALA A 5 3.51 -19.38 23.46
CA ALA A 5 2.59 -19.52 22.33
C ALA A 5 2.74 -18.42 21.26
N ARG A 6 3.51 -17.36 21.54
CA ARG A 6 3.87 -16.31 20.57
C ARG A 6 4.99 -16.72 19.59
N ARG A 7 5.62 -17.88 19.77
CA ARG A 7 6.72 -18.36 18.91
C ARG A 7 6.39 -19.56 18.02
N LEU A 8 5.19 -20.13 18.11
CA LEU A 8 4.81 -21.31 17.33
C LEU A 8 4.27 -20.92 15.96
N SER A 9 4.79 -21.54 14.90
CA SER A 9 4.33 -21.35 13.53
C SER A 9 2.91 -21.91 13.35
N ALA A 10 2.14 -21.34 12.41
CA ALA A 10 0.78 -21.81 12.09
C ALA A 10 0.68 -23.33 11.85
N PRO A 11 1.60 -24.00 11.11
CA PRO A 11 1.55 -25.46 10.96
C PRO A 11 1.86 -26.23 12.24
N GLU A 12 2.64 -25.68 13.17
CA GLU A 12 2.92 -26.31 14.46
C GLU A 12 1.71 -26.27 15.39
N LEU A 13 1.01 -25.12 15.44
CA LEU A 13 -0.23 -24.98 16.20
C LEU A 13 -1.35 -25.85 15.64
N GLU A 14 -1.45 -25.99 14.32
CA GLU A 14 -2.43 -26.87 13.66
C GLU A 14 -2.16 -28.34 13.99
N ARG A 15 -0.90 -28.76 13.92
CA ARG A 15 -0.49 -30.11 14.32
C ARG A 15 -0.79 -30.38 15.80
N GLN A 16 -0.57 -29.38 16.66
CA GLN A 16 -0.83 -29.46 18.09
C GLN A 16 -2.35 -29.52 18.39
N ARG A 17 -3.17 -28.77 17.65
CA ARG A 17 -4.64 -28.83 17.70
C ARG A 17 -5.16 -30.21 17.33
N ARG A 18 -4.71 -30.76 16.21
CA ARG A 18 -5.11 -32.10 15.75
C ARG A 18 -4.73 -33.18 16.75
N ARG A 19 -3.51 -33.14 17.30
CA ARG A 19 -3.07 -34.10 18.33
C ARG A 19 -3.88 -33.99 19.62
N ALA A 20 -4.20 -32.77 20.06
CA ALA A 20 -5.00 -32.54 21.25
C ALA A 20 -6.46 -33.04 21.10
N VAL A 21 -7.05 -32.88 19.93
CA VAL A 21 -8.41 -33.36 19.65
C VAL A 21 -8.44 -34.86 19.42
N ALA A 22 -7.48 -35.44 18.69
CA ALA A 22 -7.36 -36.90 18.54
C ALA A 22 -7.21 -37.60 19.89
N ALA A 23 -6.47 -37.01 20.83
CA ALA A 23 -6.34 -37.49 22.20
C ALA A 23 -7.71 -37.56 22.92
N VAL A 24 -8.56 -36.54 22.77
CA VAL A 24 -9.91 -36.51 23.38
C VAL A 24 -10.83 -37.53 22.72
N THR A 25 -10.81 -37.65 21.40
CA THR A 25 -11.61 -38.63 20.66
C THR A 25 -11.19 -40.07 21.00
N ALA A 26 -9.92 -40.29 21.33
CA ALA A 26 -9.39 -41.58 21.82
C ALA A 26 -9.73 -41.86 23.31
N GLY A 27 -10.55 -41.04 23.96
CA GLY A 27 -11.05 -41.28 25.32
C GLY A 27 -10.27 -40.60 26.46
N LEU A 28 -9.30 -39.74 26.16
CA LEU A 28 -8.61 -38.98 27.21
C LEU A 28 -9.51 -37.87 27.76
N SER A 29 -9.53 -37.75 29.10
CA SER A 29 -10.28 -36.70 29.78
C SER A 29 -9.84 -35.31 29.31
N GLN A 30 -10.81 -34.48 28.93
CA GLN A 30 -10.62 -33.10 28.50
C GLN A 30 -9.86 -32.25 29.54
N GLY A 31 -9.85 -32.66 30.82
CA GLY A 31 -9.10 -32.01 31.88
C GLY A 31 -7.58 -32.24 31.84
N ARG A 32 -7.10 -33.33 31.21
CA ARG A 32 -5.65 -33.67 31.15
C ARG A 32 -4.93 -33.15 29.91
N VAL A 33 -5.67 -32.88 28.84
CA VAL A 33 -5.18 -32.36 27.55
C VAL A 33 -4.46 -31.00 27.66
N PRO A 34 -4.95 -30.01 28.43
CA PRO A 34 -4.29 -28.71 28.56
C PRO A 34 -2.85 -28.82 29.09
N THR A 35 -2.64 -29.67 30.09
CA THR A 35 -1.33 -29.90 30.71
C THR A 35 -0.38 -30.67 29.78
N MET A 36 -0.89 -31.65 29.04
CA MET A 36 -0.09 -32.48 28.12
C MET A 36 0.40 -31.69 26.89
N PHE A 37 -0.42 -30.75 26.39
CA PHE A 37 -0.09 -29.97 25.20
C PHE A 37 0.34 -28.54 25.51
N GLY A 38 0.52 -28.15 26.78
CA GLY A 38 0.99 -26.81 27.15
C GLY A 38 0.05 -25.67 26.73
N VAL A 39 -1.26 -25.92 26.71
CA VAL A 39 -2.30 -24.94 26.33
C VAL A 39 -3.25 -24.66 27.49
N SER A 40 -3.94 -23.51 27.47
CA SER A 40 -4.92 -23.21 28.52
C SER A 40 -6.14 -24.14 28.46
N ARG A 41 -6.77 -24.39 29.61
CA ARG A 41 -8.05 -25.13 29.70
C ARG A 41 -9.13 -24.56 28.78
N LYS A 42 -9.23 -23.22 28.70
CA LYS A 42 -10.17 -22.51 27.83
C LYS A 42 -9.88 -22.80 26.35
N THR A 43 -8.61 -22.80 25.95
CA THR A 43 -8.18 -23.08 24.58
C THR A 43 -8.50 -24.51 24.15
N ALA A 44 -8.16 -25.50 24.99
CA ALA A 44 -8.49 -26.90 24.73
C ALA A 44 -10.02 -27.12 24.61
N GLY A 45 -10.81 -26.51 25.49
CA GLY A 45 -12.27 -26.61 25.45
C GLY A 45 -12.91 -25.94 24.23
N VAL A 46 -12.28 -24.93 23.63
CA VAL A 46 -12.73 -24.34 22.36
C VAL A 46 -12.45 -25.31 21.20
N TRP A 47 -11.28 -25.93 21.15
CA TRP A 47 -10.91 -26.86 20.06
C TRP A 47 -11.79 -28.11 20.04
N VAL A 48 -12.05 -28.69 21.22
CA VAL A 48 -12.89 -29.90 21.32
C VAL A 48 -14.33 -29.60 20.90
N ARG A 49 -14.90 -28.47 21.32
CA ARG A 49 -16.26 -28.07 20.91
C ARG A 49 -16.36 -27.80 19.41
N ALA A 50 -15.35 -27.15 18.83
CA ALA A 50 -15.31 -26.92 17.39
C ALA A 50 -15.26 -28.25 16.62
N TYR A 51 -14.45 -29.21 17.07
CA TYR A 51 -14.40 -30.54 16.46
C TYR A 51 -15.70 -31.34 16.62
N GLN A 52 -16.33 -31.30 17.79
CA GLN A 52 -17.61 -31.97 18.01
C GLN A 52 -18.73 -31.40 17.15
N ALA A 53 -18.67 -30.11 16.81
CA ALA A 53 -19.68 -29.44 16.00
C ALA A 53 -19.50 -29.68 14.49
N THR A 54 -18.26 -29.74 13.98
CA THR A 54 -17.99 -29.76 12.52
C THR A 54 -17.00 -30.83 12.06
N GLY A 55 -16.56 -31.74 12.92
CA GLY A 55 -15.64 -32.84 12.58
C GLY A 55 -14.29 -32.36 12.05
N GLU A 56 -13.72 -33.09 11.07
CA GLU A 56 -12.47 -32.70 10.37
C GLU A 56 -12.56 -31.34 9.67
N GLN A 57 -13.77 -30.84 9.36
CA GLN A 57 -13.97 -29.50 8.81
C GLN A 57 -13.77 -28.39 9.86
N ALA A 58 -13.61 -28.73 11.14
CA ALA A 58 -13.15 -27.80 12.18
C ALA A 58 -11.69 -27.35 11.97
N PHE A 59 -10.96 -28.05 11.09
CA PHE A 59 -9.54 -27.85 10.82
C PHE A 59 -9.26 -27.50 9.36
N PRO A 60 -9.88 -26.44 8.79
CA PRO A 60 -9.45 -25.95 7.50
C PRO A 60 -7.99 -25.48 7.63
N PRO A 61 -7.14 -25.68 6.61
CA PRO A 61 -5.80 -25.11 6.60
C PRO A 61 -5.93 -23.61 6.84
N GLN A 62 -5.54 -23.16 8.03
CA GLN A 62 -5.66 -21.77 8.42
C GLN A 62 -4.62 -20.99 7.60
N ARG A 63 -5.04 -20.53 6.41
CA ARG A 63 -4.27 -19.62 5.57
C ARG A 63 -3.90 -18.41 6.43
N ARG A 64 -2.60 -18.21 6.64
CA ARG A 64 -2.10 -17.05 7.39
C ARG A 64 -2.39 -15.79 6.56
N GLY A 65 -3.15 -14.85 7.15
CA GLY A 65 -3.39 -13.53 6.59
C GLY A 65 -4.83 -13.30 6.13
N ARG A 66 -5.40 -12.16 6.55
CA ARG A 66 -6.63 -11.58 5.99
C ARG A 66 -6.41 -11.41 4.47
N ARG A 67 -7.36 -11.76 3.59
CA ARG A 67 -7.12 -11.60 2.14
C ARG A 67 -6.77 -10.12 1.85
N MET A 68 -5.81 -9.90 0.97
CA MET A 68 -5.47 -8.57 0.48
C MET A 68 -6.72 -7.96 -0.16
N GLY A 69 -7.43 -7.09 0.57
CA GLY A 69 -8.66 -6.44 0.10
C GLY A 69 -9.94 -6.68 0.92
N GLU A 70 -9.95 -7.57 1.91
CA GLU A 70 -11.19 -7.90 2.67
C GLU A 70 -11.55 -6.89 3.78
N CYS A 71 -10.76 -5.82 3.96
CA CYS A 71 -11.14 -4.66 4.78
C CYS A 71 -10.66 -3.37 4.10
N LEU A 72 -10.97 -3.17 2.82
CA LEU A 72 -10.80 -1.84 2.23
C LEU A 72 -11.80 -0.90 2.91
N ALA A 73 -11.30 0.14 3.56
CA ALA A 73 -12.12 1.18 4.16
C ALA A 73 -13.02 1.91 3.13
N LEU A 74 -12.69 1.79 1.83
CA LEU A 74 -13.42 2.39 0.72
C LEU A 74 -13.98 1.29 -0.19
N SER A 75 -15.25 1.43 -0.55
CA SER A 75 -15.88 0.63 -1.61
C SER A 75 -15.20 0.87 -2.96
N GLY A 76 -15.48 0.02 -3.95
CA GLY A 76 -14.94 0.20 -5.31
C GLY A 76 -15.35 1.56 -5.91
N GLU A 77 -16.62 1.92 -5.76
CA GLU A 77 -17.16 3.20 -6.23
C GLU A 77 -16.50 4.40 -5.55
N GLN A 78 -16.29 4.33 -4.23
CA GLN A 78 -15.58 5.37 -3.49
C GLN A 78 -14.13 5.51 -3.99
N GLN A 79 -13.44 4.41 -4.25
CA GLN A 79 -12.09 4.44 -4.82
C GLN A 79 -12.07 5.08 -6.20
N ASP A 80 -13.02 4.73 -7.07
CA ASP A 80 -13.12 5.30 -8.42
C ASP A 80 -13.44 6.79 -8.39
N ARG A 81 -14.28 7.24 -7.43
CA ARG A 81 -14.53 8.65 -7.20
C ARG A 81 -13.27 9.41 -6.77
N ILE A 82 -12.48 8.87 -5.84
CA ILE A 82 -11.20 9.48 -5.44
C ILE A 82 -10.25 9.57 -6.64
N VAL A 83 -10.10 8.48 -7.41
CA VAL A 83 -9.26 8.47 -8.61
C VAL A 83 -9.73 9.51 -9.62
N ALA A 84 -11.04 9.67 -9.80
CA ALA A 84 -11.61 10.68 -10.69
C ALA A 84 -11.28 12.11 -10.26
N VAL A 85 -11.34 12.41 -8.94
CA VAL A 85 -10.97 13.72 -8.39
C VAL A 85 -9.46 13.97 -8.56
N VAL A 86 -8.64 12.98 -8.22
CA VAL A 86 -7.19 13.04 -8.35
C VAL A 86 -6.74 13.24 -9.81
N ALA A 87 -7.48 12.67 -10.76
CA ALA A 87 -7.22 12.82 -12.20
C ALA A 87 -7.80 14.11 -12.81
N ALA A 88 -8.69 14.80 -12.10
CA ALA A 88 -9.29 16.05 -12.58
C ALA A 88 -8.37 17.25 -12.39
N GLY A 89 -7.46 17.20 -11.40
CA GLY A 89 -6.56 18.31 -11.14
C GLY A 89 -5.65 18.09 -9.94
N LEU A 90 -5.04 19.18 -9.48
CA LEU A 90 -4.18 19.24 -8.31
C LEU A 90 -5.01 19.35 -7.01
N PRO A 91 -4.43 19.09 -5.83
CA PRO A 91 -5.19 19.14 -4.57
C PRO A 91 -5.75 20.52 -4.24
N ASP A 92 -5.09 21.59 -4.65
CA ASP A 92 -5.56 22.98 -4.48
C ASP A 92 -6.88 23.24 -5.22
N ALA A 93 -7.03 22.72 -6.44
CA ALA A 93 -8.28 22.74 -7.20
C ALA A 93 -9.38 21.92 -6.52
N ALA A 94 -9.00 20.88 -5.77
CA ALA A 94 -9.91 20.15 -4.91
C ALA A 94 -10.19 20.87 -3.58
N GLY A 95 -9.59 22.03 -3.30
CA GLY A 95 -9.75 22.80 -2.06
C GLY A 95 -8.95 22.26 -0.88
N LEU A 96 -7.85 21.56 -1.14
CA LEU A 96 -6.94 21.05 -0.11
C LEU A 96 -5.66 21.90 -0.05
N PRO A 97 -5.04 22.06 1.14
CA PRO A 97 -3.86 22.91 1.32
C PRO A 97 -2.56 22.20 0.91
N HIS A 98 -2.55 21.54 -0.25
CA HIS A 98 -1.38 20.83 -0.79
C HIS A 98 -1.15 21.23 -2.25
N LEU A 99 0.11 21.45 -2.63
CA LEU A 99 0.46 21.83 -4.00
C LEU A 99 0.47 20.64 -4.97
N LEU A 100 0.83 19.46 -4.46
CA LEU A 100 0.83 18.17 -5.17
C LEU A 100 0.13 17.11 -4.34
N TRP A 101 -0.39 16.08 -5.00
CA TRP A 101 -0.97 14.95 -4.29
C TRP A 101 0.11 14.22 -3.50
N THR A 102 -0.21 13.96 -2.24
CA THR A 102 0.59 13.15 -1.32
C THR A 102 -0.33 12.15 -0.65
N ARG A 103 0.23 11.16 0.06
CA ARG A 103 -0.57 10.26 0.91
C ARG A 103 -1.47 11.02 1.87
N ARG A 104 -0.95 12.11 2.45
CA ARG A 104 -1.69 12.96 3.38
C ARG A 104 -2.83 13.69 2.67
N ALA A 105 -2.57 14.29 1.51
CA ALA A 105 -3.61 14.95 0.72
C ALA A 105 -4.74 13.98 0.33
N VAL A 106 -4.40 12.73 0.00
CA VAL A 106 -5.38 11.68 -0.32
C VAL A 106 -6.18 11.26 0.92
N THR A 107 -5.53 11.10 2.09
CA THR A 107 -6.24 10.84 3.34
C THR A 107 -7.23 11.97 3.66
N GLU A 108 -6.80 13.23 3.54
CA GLU A 108 -7.66 14.41 3.78
C GLU A 108 -8.81 14.48 2.78
N LEU A 109 -8.56 14.16 1.50
CA LEU A 109 -9.61 14.07 0.48
C LEU A 109 -10.65 13.01 0.87
N VAL A 110 -10.22 11.83 1.29
CA VAL A 110 -11.12 10.72 1.67
C VAL A 110 -11.97 11.07 2.88
N GLU A 111 -11.37 11.70 3.90
CA GLU A 111 -12.11 12.17 5.08
C GLU A 111 -13.12 13.25 4.69
N ARG A 112 -12.76 14.17 3.79
CA ARG A 112 -13.67 15.22 3.34
C ARG A 112 -14.83 14.70 2.48
N GLU A 113 -14.57 13.83 1.52
CA GLU A 113 -15.59 13.34 0.57
C GLU A 113 -16.55 12.33 1.21
N PHE A 114 -16.07 11.52 2.16
CA PHE A 114 -16.85 10.39 2.69
C PHE A 114 -16.95 10.33 4.22
N GLY A 115 -16.27 11.21 4.96
CA GLY A 115 -16.21 11.14 6.43
C GLY A 115 -15.39 9.96 6.96
N ILE A 116 -14.61 9.29 6.10
CA ILE A 116 -13.89 8.07 6.45
C ILE A 116 -12.44 8.41 6.78
N ARG A 117 -12.02 8.16 8.03
CA ARG A 117 -10.62 8.33 8.43
C ARG A 117 -9.81 7.10 8.06
N ILE A 118 -8.81 7.29 7.20
CA ILE A 118 -7.86 6.23 6.82
C ILE A 118 -6.44 6.58 7.27
N SER A 119 -5.69 5.59 7.70
CA SER A 119 -4.27 5.79 8.02
C SER A 119 -3.46 6.10 6.75
N PRO A 120 -2.31 6.82 6.86
CA PRO A 120 -1.41 7.01 5.71
C PRO A 120 -0.94 5.70 5.08
N ALA A 121 -0.77 4.64 5.87
CA ALA A 121 -0.42 3.30 5.36
C ALA A 121 -1.56 2.67 4.54
N THR A 122 -2.82 2.97 4.89
CA THR A 122 -3.99 2.56 4.10
C THR A 122 -4.05 3.33 2.78
N ALA A 123 -3.83 4.65 2.83
CA ALA A 123 -3.73 5.49 1.63
C ALA A 123 -2.62 4.99 0.69
N ASP A 124 -1.47 4.58 1.24
CA ASP A 124 -0.38 3.97 0.48
C ASP A 124 -0.78 2.70 -0.27
N ARG A 125 -1.56 1.83 0.38
CA ARG A 125 -2.08 0.62 -0.26
C ARG A 125 -3.01 0.95 -1.41
N TYR A 126 -3.84 1.99 -1.27
CA TYR A 126 -4.69 2.46 -2.36
C TYR A 126 -3.88 3.05 -3.51
N LEU A 127 -2.92 3.93 -3.22
CA LEU A 127 -2.02 4.48 -4.25
C LEU A 127 -1.27 3.36 -4.98
N THR A 128 -0.80 2.34 -4.26
CA THR A 128 -0.14 1.17 -4.85
C THR A 128 -1.08 0.43 -5.78
N ARG A 129 -2.32 0.18 -5.31
CA ARG A 129 -3.36 -0.49 -6.08
C ARG A 129 -3.76 0.32 -7.33
N TRP A 130 -3.73 1.64 -7.25
CA TRP A 130 -4.01 2.54 -8.36
C TRP A 130 -2.78 2.83 -9.22
N GLY A 131 -1.61 2.23 -8.97
CA GLY A 131 -0.38 2.47 -9.74
C GLY A 131 0.20 3.90 -9.62
N LEU A 132 -0.18 4.63 -8.57
CA LEU A 132 0.24 5.99 -8.24
C LEU A 132 1.31 6.01 -7.12
N THR A 133 2.23 5.04 -7.14
CA THR A 133 3.33 4.97 -6.17
C THR A 133 4.66 5.31 -6.79
N GLY A 134 5.69 5.38 -5.96
CA GLY A 134 7.07 5.50 -6.35
C GLY A 134 7.82 4.17 -6.46
N PRO A 135 9.00 4.10 -7.12
CA PRO A 135 9.95 3.03 -6.91
C PRO A 135 10.30 2.87 -5.42
N ARG A 136 10.54 1.63 -4.99
CA ARG A 136 10.82 1.31 -3.58
C ARG A 136 12.25 1.65 -3.16
N GLU A 137 13.17 1.73 -4.12
CA GLU A 137 14.59 1.92 -3.87
C GLU A 137 15.14 2.99 -4.80
N TYR A 138 15.73 4.02 -4.20
CA TYR A 138 16.57 4.97 -4.90
C TYR A 138 17.72 5.39 -3.99
N VAL A 139 18.93 5.34 -4.54
CA VAL A 139 20.15 5.76 -3.88
C VAL A 139 20.64 7.01 -4.59
N GLY A 140 20.52 8.16 -3.94
CA GLY A 140 20.95 9.47 -4.46
C GLY A 140 20.31 10.62 -3.70
N ASP A 141 20.82 11.84 -3.93
CA ASP A 141 20.40 13.07 -3.24
C ASP A 141 19.21 13.78 -3.94
N GLY A 142 18.85 13.33 -5.14
CA GLY A 142 17.73 13.85 -5.94
C GLY A 142 16.36 13.24 -5.61
N LEU A 143 15.33 13.74 -6.30
CA LEU A 143 14.03 13.09 -6.36
C LEU A 143 13.95 12.26 -7.63
N VAL A 144 13.55 10.99 -7.51
CA VAL A 144 13.25 10.18 -8.70
C VAL A 144 11.90 10.60 -9.23
N VAL A 145 11.84 10.98 -10.50
CA VAL A 145 10.61 11.30 -11.19
C VAL A 145 10.35 10.25 -12.26
N ARG A 146 9.10 9.82 -12.34
CA ARG A 146 8.64 8.90 -13.38
C ARG A 146 7.31 9.32 -13.95
N TRP A 147 7.07 8.91 -15.19
CA TRP A 147 5.76 8.96 -15.79
C TRP A 147 5.17 7.55 -15.83
N THR A 148 4.08 7.34 -15.10
CA THR A 148 3.31 6.10 -15.12
C THR A 148 1.96 6.30 -15.83
N ALA A 149 1.39 5.20 -16.35
CA ALA A 149 0.09 5.23 -17.02
C ALA A 149 -0.98 4.34 -16.35
N PRO A 150 -1.31 4.57 -15.07
CA PRO A 150 -2.20 3.68 -14.34
C PRO A 150 -3.66 3.82 -14.78
N ARG A 151 -4.35 2.71 -15.02
CA ARG A 151 -5.79 2.69 -15.32
C ARG A 151 -6.19 3.63 -16.49
N GLY A 152 -5.29 3.82 -17.47
CA GLY A 152 -5.49 4.74 -18.60
C GLY A 152 -5.31 6.22 -18.28
N LEU A 153 -4.84 6.56 -17.08
CA LEU A 153 -4.42 7.91 -16.70
C LEU A 153 -2.95 8.14 -17.09
N HIS A 154 -2.51 9.39 -17.05
CA HIS A 154 -1.11 9.78 -17.04
C HIS A 154 -0.77 10.32 -15.65
N ALA A 155 0.31 9.86 -15.04
CA ALA A 155 0.73 10.31 -13.73
C ALA A 155 2.22 10.59 -13.68
N LEU A 156 2.59 11.77 -13.17
CA LEU A 156 3.97 12.10 -12.81
C LEU A 156 4.12 11.84 -11.33
N VAL A 157 5.04 10.95 -10.99
CA VAL A 157 5.32 10.58 -9.60
C VAL A 157 6.76 10.91 -9.28
N ALA A 158 6.95 11.72 -8.24
CA ALA A 158 8.23 12.05 -7.65
C ALA A 158 8.39 11.40 -6.28
N VAL A 159 9.57 10.85 -6.01
CA VAL A 159 9.88 10.13 -4.78
C VAL A 159 11.18 10.62 -4.17
N THR A 160 11.16 10.88 -2.88
CA THR A 160 12.36 11.19 -2.10
C THR A 160 13.08 9.92 -1.65
N ASN A 161 14.36 9.99 -1.30
CA ASN A 161 15.10 8.90 -0.64
C ASN A 161 14.45 8.37 0.67
N ARG A 162 13.66 9.20 1.37
CA ARG A 162 12.87 8.80 2.56
C ARG A 162 11.52 8.17 2.21
N GLY A 163 11.27 7.89 0.94
CA GLY A 163 10.05 7.28 0.46
C GLY A 163 8.80 8.17 0.52
N LEU A 164 8.92 9.50 0.68
CA LEU A 164 7.80 10.42 0.45
C LEU A 164 7.46 10.49 -1.03
N VAL A 165 6.17 10.43 -1.33
CA VAL A 165 5.64 10.43 -2.70
C VAL A 165 4.84 11.71 -2.93
N PHE A 166 5.16 12.38 -4.02
CA PHE A 166 4.46 13.54 -4.55
C PHE A 166 4.04 13.21 -5.97
N PHE A 167 2.81 13.52 -6.35
CA PHE A 167 2.37 13.22 -7.69
C PHE A 167 1.31 14.17 -8.21
N ARG A 168 1.15 14.15 -9.53
CA ARG A 168 -0.01 14.67 -10.23
C ARG A 168 -0.50 13.61 -11.20
N ALA A 169 -1.81 13.54 -11.39
CA ALA A 169 -2.43 12.67 -12.38
C ALA A 169 -3.33 13.49 -13.31
N GLY A 170 -3.55 12.97 -14.51
CA GLY A 170 -4.40 13.57 -15.52
C GLY A 170 -4.93 12.51 -16.47
N ARG A 171 -6.00 12.84 -17.20
CA ARG A 171 -6.56 11.98 -18.25
C ARG A 171 -5.84 12.10 -19.58
N LEU A 172 -5.11 13.19 -19.77
CA LEU A 172 -4.35 13.48 -20.99
C LEU A 172 -2.85 13.42 -20.69
N PRO A 173 -2.01 13.19 -21.72
CA PRO A 173 -0.58 13.36 -21.60
C PRO A 173 -0.21 14.78 -21.13
N PHE A 174 0.90 14.88 -20.41
CA PHE A 174 1.39 16.17 -19.93
C PHE A 174 2.06 16.99 -21.05
N ASP A 175 2.01 18.30 -20.93
CA ASP A 175 2.81 19.24 -21.73
C ASP A 175 4.02 19.79 -20.94
N VAL A 176 4.91 20.53 -21.60
CA VAL A 176 6.13 21.07 -20.97
C VAL A 176 5.81 22.04 -19.83
N ALA A 177 4.76 22.87 -19.95
CA ALA A 177 4.39 23.82 -18.91
C ALA A 177 3.94 23.10 -17.64
N GLN A 178 3.20 22.00 -17.81
CA GLN A 178 2.78 21.11 -16.74
C GLN A 178 3.96 20.38 -16.06
N LEU A 179 5.00 20.02 -16.80
CA LEU A 179 6.23 19.46 -16.25
C LEU A 179 7.02 20.47 -15.42
N VAL A 180 7.16 21.70 -15.93
CA VAL A 180 7.83 22.81 -15.24
C VAL A 180 7.06 23.21 -13.97
N ASP A 181 5.73 23.33 -14.05
CA ASP A 181 4.87 23.60 -12.89
C ASP A 181 5.00 22.50 -11.82
N PHE A 182 5.02 21.23 -12.23
CA PHE A 182 5.22 20.11 -11.31
C PHE A 182 6.54 20.23 -10.53
N ARG A 183 7.66 20.53 -11.21
CA ARG A 183 8.96 20.76 -10.57
C ARG A 183 8.92 21.97 -9.63
N ASN A 184 8.32 23.07 -10.06
CA ASN A 184 8.22 24.27 -9.23
C ASN A 184 7.42 24.01 -7.95
N ARG A 185 6.33 23.24 -8.04
CA ARG A 185 5.55 22.81 -6.88
C ARG A 185 6.33 21.88 -5.95
N LEU A 186 7.15 20.97 -6.48
CA LEU A 186 8.07 20.15 -5.66
C LEU A 186 9.03 21.04 -4.87
N ARG A 187 9.67 22.01 -5.53
CA ARG A 187 10.60 22.97 -4.91
C ARG A 187 9.92 23.77 -3.80
N MET A 188 8.71 24.30 -4.07
CA MET A 188 7.92 25.07 -3.11
C MET A 188 7.49 24.21 -1.92
N GLN A 189 6.96 23.01 -2.18
CA GLN A 189 6.41 22.13 -1.13
C GLN A 189 7.51 21.55 -0.24
N LEU A 190 8.72 21.33 -0.77
CA LEU A 190 9.88 20.86 0.00
C LEU A 190 10.71 22.01 0.58
N ALA A 191 10.39 23.26 0.25
CA ALA A 191 11.09 24.47 0.68
C ALA A 191 12.62 24.41 0.48
N ARG A 192 13.07 23.77 -0.61
CA ARG A 192 14.49 23.63 -0.97
C ARG A 192 14.65 23.48 -2.46
N GLU A 193 15.86 23.72 -2.96
CA GLU A 193 16.22 23.31 -4.32
C GLU A 193 16.14 21.79 -4.47
N VAL A 194 15.60 21.36 -5.61
CA VAL A 194 15.34 19.95 -5.89
C VAL A 194 15.87 19.60 -7.26
N THR A 195 16.67 18.54 -7.32
CA THR A 195 17.08 17.90 -8.58
C THR A 195 16.11 16.75 -8.87
N ALA A 196 15.48 16.77 -10.03
CA ALA A 196 14.62 15.70 -10.51
C ALA A 196 15.41 14.76 -11.43
N VAL A 197 15.53 13.49 -11.06
CA VAL A 197 16.17 12.46 -11.86
C VAL A 197 15.09 11.61 -12.50
N VAL A 198 14.96 11.67 -13.83
CA VAL A 198 13.91 10.99 -14.58
C VAL A 198 14.39 9.59 -14.97
N THR A 199 13.72 8.51 -14.51
CA THR A 199 14.20 7.13 -14.74
C THR A 199 13.27 6.27 -15.60
N GLU A 200 11.96 6.43 -15.43
CA GLU A 200 10.93 5.67 -16.16
C GLU A 200 10.08 6.66 -16.97
N TRP A 201 10.32 6.69 -18.28
CA TRP A 201 9.67 7.62 -19.21
C TRP A 201 9.18 6.90 -20.48
N PRO A 202 7.93 7.12 -20.92
CA PRO A 202 7.43 6.53 -22.15
C PRO A 202 8.25 6.95 -23.37
N ALA A 203 8.71 5.98 -24.17
CA ALA A 203 9.49 6.25 -25.39
C ALA A 203 8.76 7.19 -26.36
N ALA A 204 7.43 7.07 -26.47
CA ALA A 204 6.60 7.96 -27.30
C ALA A 204 6.64 9.43 -26.87
N GLN A 205 7.09 9.73 -25.64
CA GLN A 205 7.16 11.07 -25.06
C GLN A 205 8.61 11.55 -24.90
N GLN A 206 9.59 10.91 -25.53
CA GLN A 206 11.00 11.23 -25.30
C GLN A 206 11.35 12.68 -25.68
N GLN A 207 10.80 13.17 -26.79
CA GLN A 207 11.00 14.55 -27.23
C GLN A 207 10.49 15.58 -26.20
N LEU A 208 9.47 15.21 -25.41
CA LEU A 208 8.98 16.05 -24.32
C LEU A 208 9.96 16.09 -23.14
N LEU A 209 10.60 14.98 -22.81
CA LEU A 209 11.64 14.93 -21.77
C LEU A 209 12.83 15.81 -22.14
N GLU A 210 13.30 15.74 -23.39
CA GLU A 210 14.40 16.58 -23.89
C GLU A 210 14.07 18.07 -23.77
N ARG A 211 12.84 18.45 -24.14
CA ARG A 211 12.35 19.84 -23.98
C ARG A 211 12.29 20.25 -22.51
N TRP A 212 11.89 19.35 -21.62
CA TRP A 212 11.85 19.65 -20.18
C TRP A 212 13.24 19.83 -19.58
N CYS A 213 14.19 18.92 -19.86
CA CYS A 213 15.59 19.05 -19.46
C CYS A 213 16.22 20.35 -20.00
N SER A 214 15.88 20.74 -21.23
CA SER A 214 16.36 21.99 -21.83
C SER A 214 15.76 23.23 -21.15
N ALA A 215 14.51 23.17 -20.70
CA ALA A 215 13.84 24.25 -20.00
C ALA A 215 14.27 24.36 -18.51
N ASP A 216 14.84 23.29 -17.94
CA ASP A 216 15.12 23.19 -16.52
C ASP A 216 16.40 22.40 -16.22
N ARG A 217 17.47 23.14 -15.91
CA ARG A 217 18.80 22.60 -15.55
C ARG A 217 18.82 21.65 -14.34
N ASN A 218 17.79 21.66 -13.50
CA ASN A 218 17.69 20.78 -12.34
C ASN A 218 16.92 19.49 -12.66
N VAL A 219 16.57 19.25 -13.92
CA VAL A 219 15.98 18.00 -14.41
C VAL A 219 17.02 17.24 -15.21
N ILE A 220 17.28 16.00 -14.81
CA ILE A 220 18.31 15.15 -15.39
C ILE A 220 17.63 13.87 -15.87
N ALA A 221 17.84 13.53 -17.14
CA ALA A 221 17.47 12.20 -17.64
C ALA A 221 18.44 11.17 -17.06
N GLY A 222 17.93 10.30 -16.19
CA GLY A 222 18.66 9.12 -15.73
C GLY A 222 18.84 8.14 -16.87
N LEU A 223 20.00 7.49 -16.94
CA LEU A 223 20.23 6.39 -17.88
C LEU A 223 19.27 5.26 -17.51
N SER A 224 18.30 4.94 -18.37
CA SER A 224 17.51 3.72 -18.21
C SER A 224 18.45 2.52 -18.28
N LEU A 225 18.62 1.81 -17.17
CA LEU A 225 19.06 0.41 -17.25
C LEU A 225 17.89 -0.34 -17.88
N GLY A 226 18.10 -0.77 -19.13
CA GLY A 226 17.12 -1.52 -19.92
C GLY A 226 16.77 -2.88 -19.34
#